data_AF-A0A9W3BYQ0-F1
#
_entry.id   AF-A0A9W3BYQ0-F1
#
_cell.length_a   1.000
_cell.length_b   1.000
_cell.length_c   1.000
_cell.angle_alpha   90.00
_cell.angle_beta   90.00
_cell.angle_gamma   90.00
#
_symmetry.space_group_name_H-M   'P 1'
#
loop_
_entity.id
_entity.type
_entity.pdbx_description
1 polymer ?
#
loop_
_entity_poly.entity_id
_entity_poly.type
_entity_poly.pdbx_seq_one_letter_code
_entity_poly.pdbx_strand_id
1 'polypeptide(L)'
;MWEEIQGRFNLQEEWHKAVIFKQLGSLWRAGKSRLVSQVRAAKTAAERLKLKPSNVPSIQVWNTWVRSKTTSSFTEISNRYRELRKNQIPHTTSRKGMIRLAYDMKKKESRPKKSE
;
A
#
# COMPACT_ATOMS: atom_id res chain seq x y z
N MET A 1 6.44 18.34 11.43
CA MET A 1 5.98 16.93 11.49
C MET A 1 6.57 16.16 12.66
N TRP A 2 7.87 15.81 12.68
CA TRP A 2 8.42 15.03 13.81
C TRP A 2 8.41 15.82 15.12
N GLU A 3 8.87 17.07 15.11
CA GLU A 3 8.80 17.98 16.27
C GLU A 3 7.38 18.13 16.84
N GLU A 4 6.37 18.24 15.95
CA GLU A 4 4.96 18.34 16.36
C GLU A 4 4.42 17.05 16.98
N ILE A 5 4.93 15.89 16.53
CA ILE A 5 4.58 14.58 17.11
C ILE A 5 5.26 14.42 18.46
N GLN A 6 6.55 14.77 18.57
CA GLN A 6 7.28 14.72 19.84
C GLN A 6 6.63 15.60 20.90
N GLY A 7 6.27 16.84 20.56
CA GLY A 7 5.62 17.78 21.47
C GLY A 7 4.24 17.33 21.96
N ARG A 8 3.57 16.40 21.27
CA ARG A 8 2.25 15.89 21.67
C ARG A 8 2.29 14.59 22.49
N PHE A 9 3.33 13.78 22.34
CA PHE A 9 3.36 12.41 22.87
C PHE A 9 4.54 12.10 23.82
N ASN A 10 5.27 13.12 24.29
CA ASN A 10 6.45 12.97 25.17
C ASN A 10 7.44 11.88 24.70
N LEU A 11 7.81 11.93 23.42
CA LEU A 11 8.68 10.92 22.79
C LEU A 11 10.15 11.35 22.89
N GLN A 12 10.85 10.82 23.90
CA GLN A 12 12.24 11.19 24.25
C GLN A 12 13.29 10.34 23.51
N GLU A 13 13.03 9.03 23.38
CA GLU A 13 14.01 8.09 22.82
C GLU A 13 13.89 7.90 21.30
N GLU A 14 15.01 7.65 20.63
CA GLU A 14 15.07 7.51 19.16
C GLU A 14 14.29 6.29 18.63
N TRP A 15 14.15 5.21 19.42
CA TRP A 15 13.37 4.05 19.00
C TRP A 15 11.87 4.36 18.87
N HIS A 16 11.34 5.32 19.66
CA HIS A 16 9.96 5.79 19.52
C HIS A 16 9.71 6.36 18.13
N LYS A 17 10.68 7.12 17.62
CA LYS A 17 10.64 7.67 16.26
C LYS A 17 10.50 6.55 15.25
N ALA A 18 11.35 5.54 15.33
CA ALA A 18 11.32 4.40 14.41
C ALA A 18 9.95 3.70 14.42
N VAL A 19 9.39 3.44 15.60
CA VAL A 19 8.07 2.78 15.75
C VAL A 19 6.95 3.65 15.21
N ILE A 20 6.91 4.94 15.56
CA ILE A 20 5.87 5.86 15.11
C ILE A 20 5.93 6.07 13.60
N PHE A 21 7.10 6.29 13.02
CA PHE A 21 7.24 6.42 11.57
C PHE A 21 6.84 5.13 10.83
N LYS A 22 7.13 3.94 11.41
CA LYS A 22 6.66 2.67 10.86
C LYS A 22 5.13 2.58 10.88
N GLN A 23 4.51 2.95 11.99
CA GLN A 23 3.05 2.93 12.14
C GLN A 23 2.37 3.93 11.21
N LEU A 24 2.81 5.20 11.25
CA LEU A 24 2.31 6.28 10.40
C LEU A 24 2.58 6.01 8.91
N GLY A 25 3.67 5.31 8.58
CA GLY A 25 3.99 4.92 7.21
C GLY A 25 2.89 4.09 6.55
N SER A 26 2.18 3.24 7.32
CA SER A 26 1.02 2.51 6.82
C SER A 26 -0.16 3.45 6.53
N LEU A 27 -0.44 4.38 7.43
CA LEU A 27 -1.51 5.37 7.32
C LEU A 27 -1.28 6.34 6.18
N TRP A 28 -0.05 6.82 5.99
CA TRP A 28 0.32 7.70 4.88
C TRP A 28 0.20 7.00 3.53
N ARG A 29 0.65 5.74 3.42
CA ARG A 29 0.47 4.95 2.19
C ARG A 29 -1.01 4.76 1.88
N ALA A 30 -1.82 4.42 2.88
CA ALA A 30 -3.27 4.26 2.71
C ALA A 30 -3.93 5.59 2.31
N GLY A 31 -3.59 6.70 2.98
CA GLY A 31 -4.08 8.04 2.66
C GLY A 31 -3.76 8.47 1.23
N LYS A 32 -2.49 8.33 0.81
CA LYS A 32 -2.07 8.60 -0.57
C LYS A 32 -2.83 7.74 -1.58
N SER A 33 -3.00 6.45 -1.30
CA SER A 33 -3.74 5.54 -2.19
C SER A 33 -5.22 5.93 -2.34
N ARG A 34 -5.88 6.32 -1.24
CA ARG A 34 -7.27 6.81 -1.26
C ARG A 34 -7.39 8.09 -2.06
N LEU A 35 -6.49 9.06 -1.84
CA LEU A 35 -6.47 10.33 -2.58
C LEU A 35 -6.28 10.11 -4.08
N VAL A 36 -5.32 9.25 -4.47
CA VAL A 36 -5.11 8.89 -5.89
C VAL A 36 -6.38 8.26 -6.49
N SER A 37 -7.07 7.41 -5.75
CA SER A 37 -8.31 6.79 -6.22
C SER A 37 -9.43 7.82 -6.43
N GLN A 38 -9.60 8.75 -5.49
CA GLN A 38 -10.58 9.85 -5.61
C GLN A 38 -10.26 10.77 -6.80
N VAL A 39 -8.99 11.14 -6.98
CA VAL A 39 -8.56 12.00 -8.09
C VAL A 39 -8.78 11.34 -9.45
N ARG A 40 -8.56 10.03 -9.55
CA ARG A 40 -8.82 9.25 -10.76
C ARG A 40 -10.31 9.07 -11.04
N ALA A 41 -11.13 8.97 -9.99
CA ALA A 41 -12.59 8.88 -10.13
C ALA A 41 -13.24 10.22 -10.51
N ALA A 42 -12.64 11.34 -10.11
CA ALA A 42 -13.10 12.68 -10.46
C ALA A 42 -13.00 12.93 -11.98
N LYS A 43 -14.14 13.29 -12.57
CA LYS A 43 -14.29 13.51 -14.01
C LYS A 43 -13.94 14.95 -14.40
N THR A 44 -14.19 15.90 -13.50
CA THR A 44 -13.99 17.33 -13.79
C THR A 44 -12.75 17.89 -13.09
N ALA A 45 -12.19 18.97 -13.65
CA ALA A 45 -11.09 19.70 -13.02
C ALA A 45 -11.51 20.34 -11.68
N ALA A 46 -12.77 20.79 -11.57
CA ALA A 46 -13.32 21.36 -10.34
C ALA A 46 -13.38 20.34 -9.20
N GLU A 47 -13.84 19.11 -9.47
CA GLU A 47 -13.81 18.01 -8.49
C GLU A 47 -12.39 17.68 -8.02
N ARG A 48 -11.43 17.65 -8.95
CA ARG A 48 -10.02 17.41 -8.61
C ARG A 48 -9.42 18.54 -7.79
N LEU A 49 -9.85 19.77 -7.98
CA LEU A 49 -9.39 20.92 -7.20
C LEU A 49 -9.92 20.87 -5.76
N LYS A 50 -11.17 20.43 -5.55
CA LYS A 50 -11.74 20.22 -4.21
C LYS A 50 -10.98 19.17 -3.38
N LEU A 51 -10.32 18.22 -4.05
CA LEU A 51 -9.49 17.19 -3.40
C LEU A 51 -8.07 17.69 -3.02
N LYS A 52 -7.69 18.93 -3.36
CA LYS A 52 -6.36 19.47 -3.06
C LYS A 52 -6.18 19.62 -1.54
N PRO A 53 -5.16 18.98 -0.95
CA PRO A 53 -4.83 19.22 0.45
C PRO A 53 -4.42 20.68 0.70
N SER A 54 -4.77 21.21 1.87
CA SER A 54 -4.47 22.59 2.27
C SER A 54 -2.97 22.87 2.36
N ASN A 55 -2.18 21.85 2.73
CA ASN A 55 -0.72 21.93 2.85
C ASN A 55 0.05 21.92 1.51
N VAL A 56 -0.63 21.74 0.37
CA VAL A 56 0.02 21.83 -0.95
C VAL A 56 0.16 23.30 -1.33
N PRO A 57 1.40 23.80 -1.54
CA PRO A 57 1.70 25.23 -1.59
C PRO A 57 1.09 25.96 -2.79
N SER A 58 0.90 25.27 -3.92
CA SER A 58 0.31 25.90 -5.10
C SER A 58 -0.58 24.95 -5.90
N ILE A 59 -1.50 25.52 -6.66
CA ILE A 59 -2.37 24.79 -7.59
C ILE A 59 -1.54 24.17 -8.73
N GLN A 60 -0.44 24.80 -9.13
CA GLN A 60 0.46 24.27 -10.16
C GLN A 60 1.12 22.96 -9.70
N VAL A 61 1.65 22.92 -8.47
CA VAL A 61 2.23 21.70 -7.89
C VAL A 61 1.17 20.60 -7.80
N TRP A 62 -0.05 20.96 -7.38
CA TRP A 62 -1.18 20.03 -7.38
C TRP A 62 -1.50 19.47 -8.77
N ASN A 63 -1.63 20.33 -9.77
CA ASN A 63 -1.97 19.92 -11.14
C ASN A 63 -0.89 19.04 -11.77
N THR A 64 0.39 19.35 -11.56
CA THR A 64 1.50 18.50 -12.00
C THR A 64 1.43 17.12 -11.34
N TRP A 65 1.14 17.07 -10.04
CA TRP A 65 0.94 15.81 -9.35
C TRP A 65 -0.27 15.04 -9.88
N VAL A 66 -1.43 15.69 -10.07
CA VAL A 66 -2.64 15.07 -10.64
C VAL A 66 -2.33 14.46 -12.00
N ARG A 67 -1.69 15.20 -12.91
CA ARG A 67 -1.28 14.72 -14.24
C ARG A 67 -0.43 13.46 -14.14
N SER A 68 0.53 13.42 -13.21
CA SER A 68 1.38 12.24 -12.98
C SER A 68 0.63 10.99 -12.52
N LYS A 69 -0.57 11.15 -11.92
CA LYS A 69 -1.41 10.05 -11.40
C LYS A 69 -2.55 9.65 -12.31
N THR A 70 -2.77 10.39 -13.39
CA THR A 70 -3.82 10.12 -14.38
C THR A 70 -3.28 9.64 -15.72
N THR A 71 -1.97 9.40 -15.85
CA THR A 71 -1.40 8.84 -17.08
C THR A 71 -1.83 7.37 -17.28
N SER A 72 -1.85 6.91 -18.54
CA SER A 72 -2.14 5.51 -18.87
C SER A 72 -1.12 4.57 -18.22
N SER A 73 0.17 4.89 -18.37
CA SER A 73 1.27 4.11 -17.80
C SER A 73 1.17 3.96 -16.28
N PHE A 74 0.82 5.03 -15.56
CA PHE A 74 0.59 4.95 -14.12
C PHE A 74 -0.62 4.07 -13.78
N THR A 75 -1.70 4.19 -14.56
CA THR A 75 -2.92 3.40 -14.39
C THR A 75 -2.66 1.91 -14.58
N GLU A 76 -1.95 1.53 -15.63
CA GLU A 76 -1.57 0.14 -15.93
C GLU A 76 -0.74 -0.46 -14.79
N ILE A 77 0.30 0.25 -14.35
CA ILE A 77 1.14 -0.18 -13.22
C ILE A 77 0.31 -0.31 -11.94
N SER A 78 -0.53 0.70 -11.65
CA SER A 78 -1.37 0.72 -10.45
C SER A 78 -2.35 -0.46 -10.41
N ASN A 79 -2.97 -0.77 -11.55
CA ASN A 79 -3.90 -1.88 -11.69
C ASN A 79 -3.18 -3.23 -11.54
N ARG A 80 -2.02 -3.41 -12.18
CA ARG A 80 -1.19 -4.62 -12.03
C ARG A 80 -0.88 -4.90 -10.56
N TYR A 81 -0.42 -3.90 -9.80
CA TYR A 81 -0.14 -4.09 -8.37
C TYR A 81 -1.40 -4.37 -7.54
N ARG A 82 -2.56 -3.84 -7.93
CA ARG A 82 -3.83 -4.11 -7.25
C ARG A 82 -4.29 -5.55 -7.48
N GLU A 83 -4.13 -6.08 -8.69
CA GLU A 83 -4.39 -7.48 -9.02
C GLU A 83 -3.45 -8.42 -8.26
N LEU A 84 -2.16 -8.13 -8.23
CA LEU A 84 -1.18 -8.91 -7.45
C LEU A 84 -1.56 -8.98 -5.96
N ARG A 85 -2.03 -7.87 -5.37
CA ARG A 85 -2.54 -7.88 -3.98
C ARG A 85 -3.83 -8.65 -3.81
N LYS A 86 -4.75 -8.59 -4.78
CA LYS A 86 -6.01 -9.35 -4.75
C LYS A 86 -5.76 -10.86 -4.81
N ASN A 87 -4.76 -11.27 -5.58
CA ASN A 87 -4.37 -12.67 -5.75
C ASN A 87 -3.43 -13.17 -4.65
N GLN A 88 -3.01 -12.31 -3.73
CA GLN A 88 -2.18 -12.70 -2.61
C GLN A 88 -3.00 -13.56 -1.65
N ILE A 89 -2.65 -14.84 -1.56
CA ILE A 89 -3.22 -15.74 -0.55
C ILE A 89 -2.69 -15.29 0.82
N PRO A 90 -3.56 -14.92 1.78
CA PRO A 90 -3.14 -14.62 3.14
C PRO A 90 -2.38 -15.82 3.70
N HIS A 91 -1.16 -15.60 4.17
CA HIS A 91 -0.40 -16.67 4.79
C HIS A 91 -1.02 -16.99 6.14
N THR A 92 -1.74 -18.09 6.24
CA THR A 92 -2.36 -18.57 7.49
C THR A 92 -1.39 -19.39 8.33
N THR A 93 -0.22 -19.72 7.78
CA THR A 93 0.76 -20.61 8.39
C THR A 93 2.13 -19.95 8.42
N SER A 94 2.86 -20.17 9.51
CA SER A 94 4.23 -19.68 9.68
C SER A 94 5.17 -20.22 8.58
N ARG A 95 6.31 -19.57 8.38
CA ARG A 95 7.35 -20.03 7.44
C ARG A 95 7.69 -21.52 7.61
N LYS A 96 7.76 -22.00 8.86
CA LYS A 96 8.00 -23.42 9.17
C LYS A 96 6.88 -24.33 8.67
N GLY A 97 5.62 -23.94 8.87
CA GLY A 97 4.50 -24.75 8.40
C GLY A 97 4.38 -24.76 6.87
N MET A 98 4.80 -23.70 6.16
CA MET A 98 4.87 -23.72 4.69
C MET A 98 5.94 -24.69 4.17
N ILE A 99 7.10 -24.76 4.83
CA ILE A 99 8.14 -25.76 4.49
C ILE A 99 7.59 -27.17 4.71
N ARG A 100 6.86 -27.39 5.82
CA ARG A 100 6.21 -28.67 6.10
C ARG A 100 5.16 -29.04 5.07
N LEU A 101 4.30 -28.09 4.69
CA LEU A 101 3.29 -28.28 3.64
C LEU A 101 3.94 -28.63 2.29
N ALA A 102 5.00 -27.91 1.89
CA ALA A 102 5.72 -28.21 0.66
C ALA A 102 6.35 -29.62 0.68
N TYR A 103 6.92 -30.01 1.82
CA TYR A 103 7.43 -31.37 2.03
C TYR A 103 6.32 -32.42 1.90
N ASP A 104 5.17 -32.19 2.56
CA ASP A 104 4.03 -33.11 2.54
C ASP A 104 3.40 -33.23 1.14
N MET A 105 3.33 -32.13 0.38
CA MET A 105 2.87 -32.12 -1.01
C MET A 105 3.81 -32.94 -1.91
N LYS A 106 5.13 -32.71 -1.80
CA LYS A 106 6.13 -33.49 -2.55
C LYS A 106 6.06 -34.99 -2.23
N LYS A 107 5.80 -35.32 -0.95
CA LYS A 107 5.60 -36.72 -0.50
C LYS A 107 4.29 -37.33 -0.98
N LYS A 108 3.25 -36.54 -1.24
CA LYS A 108 1.98 -37.01 -1.83
C LYS A 108 2.12 -37.24 -3.33
N GLU A 109 2.84 -36.37 -4.05
CA GLU A 109 3.13 -36.52 -5.48
C GLU A 109 4.01 -37.75 -5.76
N SER A 110 4.96 -38.07 -4.87
CA SER A 110 5.85 -39.23 -5.04
C SER A 110 5.21 -40.58 -4.72
N ARG A 111 3.96 -40.62 -4.21
CA ARG A 111 3.24 -41.87 -4.04
C ARG A 111 2.58 -42.26 -5.37
N PRO A 112 2.87 -43.44 -5.93
CA PRO A 112 2.15 -43.90 -7.11
C PRO A 112 0.67 -44.02 -6.74
N LYS A 113 -0.21 -43.48 -7.60
CA LYS A 113 -1.65 -43.72 -7.50
C LYS A 113 -1.83 -45.23 -7.65
N LYS A 114 -2.30 -45.90 -6.60
CA LYS A 114 -2.74 -47.30 -6.73
C LYS A 114 -3.89 -47.31 -7.73
N SER A 115 -3.69 -47.94 -8.87
CA SER A 115 -4.77 -48.30 -9.79
C SER A 115 -5.63 -49.36 -9.08
N GLU A 116 -6.90 -49.03 -8.84
CA GLU A 116 -7.96 -50.00 -8.58
C GLU A 116 -8.29 -50.79 -9.85
#